data_AF-A4ZYV7-F1
#
_entry.id   AF-A4ZYV7-F1
#
_cell.length_a   1.000
_cell.length_b   1.000
_cell.length_c   1.000
_cell.angle_alpha   90.00
_cell.angle_beta   90.00
_cell.angle_gamma   90.00
#
_symmetry.space_group_name_H-M   'P 1'
#
loop_
_entity.id
_entity.type
_entity.pdbx_description
1 polymer ?
#
loop_
_entity_poly.entity_id
_entity_poly.type
_entity_poly.pdbx_seq_one_letter_code
_entity_poly.pdbx_strand_id
1 'polypeptide(L)'
;MGELKGLCISVLIFAVLFVPSMLNIWINHFQSSQLLNVSTEVQKLVAEEGGVTSPVKEVQNKLGKQGATVKFLDKNGNNIDGKQKVGTQINIYYSLTYPGMYKQNTINTANSVIVNRR
;
A
#
# COMPACT_ATOMS: atom_id res chain seq x y z
N MET A 1 -5.56 47.60 15.78
CA MET A 1 -5.96 46.99 14.48
C MET A 1 -4.77 46.61 13.59
N GLY A 2 -3.63 47.32 13.63
CA GLY A 2 -2.42 46.94 12.88
C GLY A 2 -1.82 45.59 13.31
N GLU A 3 -1.83 45.29 14.59
CA GLU A 3 -1.35 44.01 15.16
C GLU A 3 -2.19 42.82 14.70
N LEU A 4 -3.51 42.97 14.65
CA LEU A 4 -4.42 41.92 14.15
C LEU A 4 -4.18 41.64 12.66
N LYS A 5 -3.95 42.68 11.86
CA LYS A 5 -3.63 42.54 10.43
C LYS A 5 -2.25 41.88 10.24
N GLY A 6 -1.25 42.26 11.04
CA GLY A 6 0.07 41.64 11.04
C GLY A 6 0.02 40.16 11.43
N LEU A 7 -0.79 39.81 12.43
CA LEU A 7 -1.03 38.44 12.85
C LEU A 7 -1.76 37.62 11.77
N CYS A 8 -2.76 38.19 11.09
CA CYS A 8 -3.41 37.49 9.97
C CYS A 8 -2.42 37.23 8.81
N ILE A 9 -1.56 38.20 8.49
CA ILE A 9 -0.55 38.04 7.43
C ILE A 9 0.49 36.98 7.83
N SER A 10 0.95 36.97 9.08
CA SER A 10 1.93 35.98 9.53
C SER A 10 1.35 34.57 9.53
N VAL A 11 0.10 34.39 9.95
CA VAL A 11 -0.62 33.10 9.89
C VAL A 11 -0.80 32.64 8.44
N LEU A 12 -1.12 33.54 7.51
CA LEU A 12 -1.27 33.20 6.09
C LEU A 12 0.06 32.71 5.48
N ILE A 13 1.16 33.41 5.74
CA ILE A 13 2.49 33.00 5.24
C ILE A 13 2.89 31.65 5.85
N PHE A 14 2.65 31.48 7.15
CA PHE A 14 2.90 30.20 7.81
C PHE A 14 2.07 29.07 7.19
N ALA A 15 0.78 29.30 6.97
CA ALA A 15 -0.12 28.30 6.40
C ALA A 15 0.32 27.89 4.99
N VAL A 16 0.67 28.84 4.11
CA VAL A 16 1.10 28.55 2.74
C VAL A 16 2.40 27.73 2.71
N LEU A 17 3.30 27.91 3.67
CA LEU A 17 4.56 27.16 3.71
C LEU A 17 4.44 25.81 4.42
N PHE A 18 3.70 25.74 5.52
CA PHE A 18 3.65 24.55 6.38
C PHE A 18 2.52 23.58 6.02
N VAL A 19 1.34 24.07 5.63
CA VAL A 19 0.18 23.21 5.36
C VAL A 19 0.44 22.26 4.18
N PRO A 20 1.03 22.68 3.05
CA PRO A 20 1.33 21.75 1.95
C PRO A 20 2.30 20.64 2.36
N SER A 21 3.28 20.96 3.21
CA SER A 21 4.26 20.00 3.73
C SER A 21 3.61 19.00 4.69
N MET A 22 2.75 19.46 5.61
CA MET A 22 1.98 18.57 6.49
C MET A 22 1.02 17.67 5.70
N LEU A 23 0.32 18.20 4.71
CA LEU A 23 -0.56 17.42 3.84
C LEU A 23 0.21 16.34 3.09
N ASN A 24 1.42 16.64 2.59
CA ASN A 24 2.25 15.65 1.90
C ASN A 24 2.67 14.50 2.85
N ILE A 25 3.07 14.82 4.09
CA ILE A 25 3.40 13.80 5.09
C ILE A 25 2.16 12.96 5.42
N TRP A 26 1.01 13.59 5.59
CA TRP A 26 -0.24 12.91 5.91
C TRP A 26 -0.68 11.96 4.79
N ILE A 27 -0.65 12.41 3.52
CA ILE A 27 -0.98 11.57 2.36
C ILE A 27 -0.04 10.36 2.32
N ASN A 28 1.27 10.56 2.47
CA ASN A 28 2.24 9.47 2.46
C ASN A 28 1.99 8.46 3.58
N HIS A 29 1.68 8.94 4.79
CA HIS A 29 1.38 8.07 5.93
C HIS A 29 0.08 7.28 5.72
N PHE A 30 -0.98 7.94 5.23
CA PHE A 30 -2.26 7.32 4.95
C PHE A 30 -2.14 6.20 3.91
N GLN A 31 -1.45 6.47 2.80
CA GLN A 31 -1.23 5.48 1.74
C GLN A 31 -0.36 4.31 2.22
N SER A 32 0.68 4.58 3.02
CA SER A 32 1.54 3.54 3.61
C SER A 32 0.77 2.63 4.57
N SER A 33 -0.08 3.23 5.43
CA SER A 33 -0.91 2.50 6.40
C SER A 33 -1.96 1.63 5.70
N GLN A 34 -2.64 2.16 4.68
CA GLN A 34 -3.56 1.37 3.86
C GLN A 34 -2.87 0.19 3.19
N LEU A 35 -1.69 0.43 2.57
CA LEU A 35 -0.92 -0.63 1.93
C LEU A 35 -0.52 -1.73 2.92
N LEU A 36 -0.11 -1.36 4.14
CA LEU A 36 0.24 -2.32 5.19
C LEU A 36 -0.96 -3.19 5.58
N ASN A 37 -2.12 -2.57 5.82
CA ASN A 37 -3.34 -3.29 6.20
C ASN A 37 -3.79 -4.26 5.11
N VAL A 38 -3.85 -3.77 3.87
CA VAL A 38 -4.17 -4.58 2.69
C VAL A 38 -3.17 -5.72 2.51
N SER A 39 -1.87 -5.43 2.63
CA SER A 39 -0.84 -6.46 2.47
C SER A 39 -0.98 -7.57 3.51
N THR A 40 -1.34 -7.21 4.75
CA THR A 40 -1.58 -8.16 5.84
C THR A 40 -2.84 -8.98 5.60
N GLU A 41 -3.91 -8.36 5.09
CA GLU A 41 -5.16 -9.04 4.75
C GLU A 41 -4.96 -10.05 3.60
N VAL A 42 -4.27 -9.63 2.53
CA VAL A 42 -3.92 -10.53 1.42
C VAL A 42 -3.01 -11.67 1.89
N GLN A 43 -2.05 -11.39 2.78
CA GLN A 43 -1.19 -12.43 3.36
C GLN A 43 -1.99 -13.48 4.14
N LYS A 44 -2.93 -13.03 4.97
CA LYS A 44 -3.83 -13.92 5.72
C LYS A 44 -4.72 -14.73 4.79
N LEU A 45 -5.32 -14.08 3.78
CA LEU A 45 -6.17 -14.74 2.81
C LEU A 45 -5.42 -15.82 2.03
N VAL A 46 -4.19 -15.54 1.57
CA VAL A 46 -3.33 -16.53 0.90
C VAL A 46 -2.98 -17.70 1.83
N ALA A 47 -2.75 -17.44 3.12
CA ALA A 47 -2.51 -18.48 4.11
C ALA A 47 -3.76 -19.36 4.38
N GLU A 48 -4.93 -18.74 4.48
CA GLU A 48 -6.21 -19.41 4.76
C GLU A 48 -6.70 -20.26 3.60
N GLU A 49 -6.55 -19.76 2.37
CA GLU A 49 -6.92 -20.40 1.11
C GLU A 49 -5.89 -21.42 0.62
N GLY A 50 -4.66 -21.34 1.14
CA GLY A 50 -3.56 -22.21 0.77
C GLY A 50 -2.97 -21.92 -0.62
N GLY A 51 -3.06 -20.68 -1.09
CA GLY A 51 -2.52 -20.28 -2.40
C GLY A 51 -3.21 -19.06 -3.02
N VAL A 52 -3.02 -18.88 -4.32
CA VAL A 52 -3.62 -17.79 -5.11
C VAL A 52 -4.92 -18.28 -5.74
N THR A 53 -5.97 -18.40 -4.92
CA THR A 53 -7.31 -18.86 -5.34
C THR A 53 -8.17 -17.70 -5.84
N SER A 54 -9.38 -18.00 -6.34
CA SER A 54 -10.35 -16.99 -6.82
C SER A 54 -10.57 -15.79 -5.90
N PRO A 55 -10.75 -15.94 -4.57
CA PRO A 55 -10.89 -14.79 -3.66
C PRO A 55 -9.62 -13.93 -3.59
N VAL A 56 -8.42 -14.52 -3.63
CA VAL A 56 -7.15 -13.77 -3.67
C VAL A 56 -7.03 -12.96 -4.96
N LYS A 57 -7.44 -13.54 -6.10
CA LYS A 57 -7.45 -12.85 -7.39
C LYS A 57 -8.47 -11.71 -7.44
N GLU A 58 -9.61 -11.86 -6.78
CA GLU A 58 -10.60 -10.78 -6.69
C GLU A 58 -10.04 -9.58 -5.92
N VAL A 59 -9.37 -9.84 -4.79
CA VAL A 59 -8.68 -8.79 -4.02
C VAL A 59 -7.54 -8.18 -4.83
N GLN A 60 -6.73 -8.98 -5.51
CA GLN A 60 -5.69 -8.49 -6.42
C GLN A 60 -6.26 -7.55 -7.50
N ASN A 61 -7.39 -7.92 -8.13
CA ASN A 61 -8.05 -7.11 -9.15
C ASN A 61 -8.63 -5.81 -8.57
N LYS A 62 -9.20 -5.86 -7.37
CA LYS A 62 -9.72 -4.68 -6.67
C LYS A 62 -8.59 -3.69 -6.35
N LEU A 63 -7.44 -4.19 -5.92
CA LEU A 63 -6.23 -3.40 -5.68
C LEU A 63 -5.65 -2.84 -6.97
N GLY A 64 -5.67 -3.61 -8.06
CA GLY A 64 -5.32 -3.16 -9.41
C GLY A 64 -6.13 -1.93 -9.84
N LYS A 65 -7.45 -1.95 -9.61
CA LYS A 65 -8.33 -0.80 -9.89
C LYS A 65 -8.01 0.45 -9.05
N GLN A 66 -7.37 0.28 -7.89
CA GLN A 66 -6.93 1.36 -7.01
C GLN A 66 -5.51 1.86 -7.34
N GLY A 67 -4.87 1.33 -8.41
CA GLY A 67 -3.51 1.71 -8.81
C GLY A 67 -2.40 0.93 -8.09
N ALA A 68 -2.76 -0.13 -7.34
CA ALA A 68 -1.80 -1.02 -6.71
C ALA A 68 -1.52 -2.24 -7.58
N THR A 69 -0.25 -2.54 -7.83
CA THR A 69 0.18 -3.78 -8.49
C THR A 69 0.57 -4.80 -7.43
N VAL A 70 -0.08 -5.97 -7.43
CA VAL A 70 0.26 -7.09 -6.54
C VAL A 70 0.78 -8.26 -7.39
N LYS A 71 1.94 -8.81 -7.04
CA LYS A 71 2.54 -9.98 -7.70
C LYS A 71 2.81 -11.09 -6.68
N PHE A 72 2.51 -12.32 -7.04
CA PHE A 72 2.72 -13.51 -6.21
C PHE A 72 3.80 -14.38 -6.86
N LEU A 73 4.95 -14.52 -6.20
CA LEU A 73 6.11 -15.23 -6.72
C LEU A 73 6.51 -16.38 -5.79
N ASP A 74 6.96 -17.49 -6.37
CA ASP A 74 7.59 -18.57 -5.61
C ASP A 74 9.03 -18.19 -5.20
N LYS A 75 9.69 -19.03 -4.39
CA LYS A 75 11.13 -18.93 -4.07
C LYS A 75 12.01 -18.81 -5.33
N ASN A 76 11.55 -19.37 -6.44
CA ASN A 76 12.27 -19.37 -7.71
C ASN A 76 11.92 -18.16 -8.61
N GLY A 77 11.10 -17.22 -8.15
CA GLY A 77 10.70 -16.04 -8.92
C GLY A 77 9.63 -16.29 -9.98
N ASN A 78 9.00 -17.46 -9.98
CA ASN A 78 7.93 -17.82 -10.91
C ASN A 78 6.58 -17.33 -10.40
N ASN A 79 5.72 -16.88 -11.31
CA ASN A 79 4.37 -16.42 -10.95
C ASN A 79 3.54 -17.62 -10.44
N ILE A 80 2.95 -17.47 -9.26
CA ILE A 80 2.13 -18.50 -8.65
C ILE A 80 0.68 -18.28 -9.03
N ASP A 81 0.04 -19.33 -9.54
CA ASP A 81 -1.40 -19.37 -9.73
C ASP A 81 -1.98 -20.64 -9.08
N GLY A 82 -3.15 -20.51 -8.45
CA GLY A 82 -3.89 -21.60 -7.83
C GLY A 82 -3.39 -22.03 -6.46
N LYS A 83 -3.95 -23.15 -5.98
CA LYS A 83 -3.58 -23.77 -4.71
C LYS A 83 -2.14 -24.29 -4.77
N GLN A 84 -1.40 -24.06 -3.69
CA GLN A 84 -0.02 -24.49 -3.55
C GLN A 84 0.10 -25.59 -2.51
N LYS A 85 1.17 -26.39 -2.61
CA LYS A 85 1.42 -27.44 -1.62
C LYS A 85 1.74 -26.82 -0.25
N VAL A 86 1.36 -27.53 0.80
CA VAL A 86 1.75 -27.17 2.17
C VAL A 86 3.28 -27.12 2.29
N GLY A 87 3.80 -26.04 2.86
CA GLY A 87 5.22 -25.76 3.01
C GLY A 87 5.81 -24.89 1.91
N THR A 88 5.07 -24.55 0.85
CA THR A 88 5.53 -23.61 -0.18
C THR A 88 5.52 -22.18 0.37
N GLN A 89 6.61 -21.44 0.14
CA GLN A 89 6.71 -20.03 0.49
C GLN A 89 6.30 -19.17 -0.70
N ILE A 90 5.29 -18.33 -0.50
CA ILE A 90 4.77 -17.38 -1.48
C ILE A 90 5.29 -16.00 -1.09
N ASN A 91 6.06 -15.38 -1.96
CA ASN A 91 6.51 -14.00 -1.82
C ASN A 91 5.52 -13.08 -2.54
N ILE A 92 4.97 -12.11 -1.81
CA ILE A 92 3.97 -11.17 -2.30
C ILE A 92 4.61 -9.80 -2.40
N TYR A 93 4.63 -9.25 -3.61
CA TYR A 93 5.17 -7.91 -3.89
C TYR A 93 4.03 -6.96 -4.17
N TYR A 94 4.03 -5.82 -3.49
CA TYR A 94 3.05 -4.76 -3.67
C TYR A 94 3.77 -3.48 -4.12
N SER A 95 3.23 -2.83 -5.13
CA SER A 95 3.68 -1.53 -5.63
C SER A 95 2.48 -0.63 -5.79
N LEU A 96 2.39 0.43 -4.97
CA LEU A 96 1.30 1.41 -5.01
C LEU A 96 1.85 2.75 -5.51
N THR A 97 1.26 3.28 -6.59
CA THR A 97 1.60 4.62 -7.10
C THR A 97 0.44 5.58 -6.85
N TYR A 98 0.71 6.72 -6.23
CA TYR A 98 -0.31 7.73 -5.90
C TYR A 98 0.20 9.15 -6.12
N PRO A 99 -0.70 10.11 -6.40
CA PRO A 99 -0.35 11.52 -6.48
C PRO A 99 -0.10 12.09 -5.08
N GLY A 100 1.12 12.58 -4.83
CA GLY A 100 1.43 13.43 -3.68
C GLY A 100 1.14 14.91 -3.97
N MET A 101 1.34 15.78 -2.97
CA MET A 101 1.12 17.23 -3.12
C MET A 101 2.09 17.88 -4.11
N TYR A 102 3.29 17.32 -4.26
CA TYR A 102 4.34 17.90 -5.11
C TYR A 102 4.68 17.04 -6.33
N LYS A 103 4.62 15.71 -6.20
CA LYS A 103 5.03 14.71 -7.20
C LYS A 103 4.27 13.40 -6.99
N GLN A 104 4.30 12.52 -7.99
CA GLN A 104 3.87 11.13 -7.79
C GLN A 104 4.87 10.39 -6.89
N ASN A 105 4.32 9.61 -5.96
CA ASN A 105 5.09 8.76 -5.06
C ASN A 105 4.75 7.29 -5.33
N THR A 106 5.75 6.43 -5.22
CA THR A 106 5.59 4.98 -5.33
C THR A 106 6.07 4.33 -4.03
N ILE A 107 5.22 3.52 -3.42
CA ILE A 107 5.60 2.70 -2.27
C ILE A 107 5.70 1.25 -2.73
N ASN A 108 6.85 0.64 -2.47
CA ASN A 108 7.10 -0.78 -2.71
C ASN A 108 7.18 -1.49 -1.36
N THR A 109 6.46 -2.60 -1.21
CA THR A 109 6.60 -3.50 -0.06
C THR A 109 6.58 -4.95 -0.52
N ALA A 110 7.28 -5.80 0.21
CA ALA A 110 7.33 -7.22 -0.04
C ALA A 110 7.03 -7.96 1.26
N ASN A 111 6.23 -9.02 1.17
CA ASN A 111 5.88 -9.86 2.30
C ASN A 111 6.00 -11.33 1.88
N SER A 112 6.20 -12.23 2.83
CA SER A 112 6.31 -13.67 2.55
C SER A 112 5.36 -14.45 3.43
N VAL A 113 4.68 -15.43 2.85
CA VAL A 113 3.77 -16.33 3.57
C VAL A 113 4.12 -17.77 3.27
N ILE A 114 4.10 -18.62 4.31
CA ILE A 114 4.26 -20.06 4.17
C ILE A 114 2.88 -20.68 4.19
N VAL A 115 2.56 -21.49 3.17
CA VAL A 115 1.27 -22.18 3.07
C VAL A 115 1.21 -23.29 4.11
N ASN A 116 0.33 -23.13 5.11
CA ASN A 116 0.18 -24.10 6.19
C ASN A 116 -1.02 -25.05 6.01
N ARG A 117 -1.83 -24.89 4.96
CA ARG A 117 -3.11 -25.60 4.79
C ARG A 117 -3.17 -26.43 3.50
N ARG A 118 -3.66 -27.69 3.61
CA ARG A 118 -3.90 -28.63 2.49
C ARG A 118 -5.21 -28.31 1.76
#